data_AF-A0A7X5XC07-F1
#
_entry.id   AF-A0A7X5XC07-F1
#
_cell.length_a   1.000
_cell.length_b   1.000
_cell.length_c   1.000
_cell.angle_alpha   90.00
_cell.angle_beta   90.00
_cell.angle_gamma   90.00
#
_symmetry.space_group_name_H-M   'P 1'
#
loop_
_entity.id
_entity.type
_entity.pdbx_description
1 polymer ?
#
loop_
_entity_poly.entity_id
_entity_poly.type
_entity_poly.pdbx_seq_one_letter_code
_entity_poly.pdbx_strand_id
1 'polypeptide(L)'
;MNKRTLAISGAAIAALGAAAILLPNANANPDETSGAKTFSSPAAVKLARSLASDLGDNGAGWYYDGANRQLVMNVMDQDSAESVRAQGAVAKVVQNSMAELKAATETLSSDASVPGTAWSIDPVTNKVQVTADRTVTGAKWATLTKATGQMEGTVSVRRSQGEFKKFDGGEAAQPGDNGDNGGTGAGDAAGDAGAAGGAGDAGTGAVGGAGDAGAGGAGDASGGAGDAGTGGAGDAGGGGDAAAGGLDGGDAIFGGGARCSLGFNVSVDGAPGFLTAGHCGNESQTWSSDQAGAQQVGTVQDSQFPESDFALVMYDDATTQASSTVDLQNGSTQEIGRAVEASVGLEVQRSGSTTGVTDGTVTGLNATVNYGNGDIVNGLIQTDVCAEPGDSGGAMFAEDAAVGLTSGGSGDCTQGGETFFQPVTAALEATGAVIGAGDGGAGGGDAAGGGGDAAGGAGDAAGGAGDAAGAGNAGAGDAGAGDTGAAAGAGDTGSDTGQSLN
;
A
#
# COMPACT_ATOMS: atom_id res chain seq x y z
N MET A 1 31.28 -7.28 102.06
CA MET A 1 30.66 -8.21 103.01
C MET A 1 29.75 -9.16 102.24
N ASN A 2 30.13 -10.44 102.23
CA ASN A 2 29.29 -11.65 102.22
C ASN A 2 27.96 -11.73 101.42
N LYS A 3 27.99 -12.69 100.47
CA LYS A 3 27.20 -13.95 100.43
C LYS A 3 25.90 -14.02 99.59
N ARG A 4 25.97 -14.96 98.63
CA ARG A 4 25.02 -16.06 98.28
C ARG A 4 24.17 -15.95 97.00
N THR A 5 24.67 -16.60 95.94
CA THR A 5 24.25 -17.95 95.45
C THR A 5 22.80 -18.20 94.93
N LEU A 6 22.80 -18.67 93.67
CA LEU A 6 21.97 -19.66 92.94
C LEU A 6 20.76 -19.27 92.07
N ALA A 7 20.92 -19.67 90.80
CA ALA A 7 20.06 -20.01 89.67
C ALA A 7 18.59 -20.48 89.91
N ILE A 8 17.72 -20.26 88.91
CA ILE A 8 17.27 -21.27 87.90
C ILE A 8 16.31 -20.62 86.87
N SER A 9 16.48 -21.10 85.64
CA SER A 9 15.74 -21.02 84.38
C SER A 9 14.25 -20.61 84.36
N GLY A 10 13.90 -19.89 83.29
CA GLY A 10 12.52 -19.77 82.80
C GLY A 10 12.47 -18.95 81.50
N ALA A 11 12.55 -19.63 80.36
CA ALA A 11 12.36 -19.03 79.05
C ALA A 11 10.89 -18.60 78.86
N ALA A 12 10.67 -17.37 78.38
CA ALA A 12 9.44 -17.00 77.70
C ALA A 12 9.78 -15.90 76.67
N ILE A 13 9.45 -16.23 75.43
CA ILE A 13 9.65 -15.49 74.18
C ILE A 13 8.76 -14.24 74.17
N ALA A 14 9.30 -13.08 73.75
CA ALA A 14 8.73 -12.13 72.79
C ALA A 14 9.26 -10.69 72.99
N ALA A 15 9.13 -9.89 71.91
CA ALA A 15 9.39 -8.45 71.72
C ALA A 15 10.82 -8.11 71.22
N LEU A 16 10.99 -7.94 69.90
CA LEU A 16 10.76 -6.72 69.11
C LEU A 16 11.82 -5.64 69.35
N GLY A 17 12.67 -5.41 68.34
CA GLY A 17 13.46 -4.16 68.27
C GLY A 17 14.78 -4.25 67.52
N ALA A 18 14.74 -4.25 66.19
CA ALA A 18 15.79 -3.65 65.36
C ALA A 18 15.21 -3.28 64.00
N ALA A 19 14.86 -2.00 63.83
CA ALA A 19 14.52 -1.43 62.54
C ALA A 19 15.79 -1.34 61.68
N ALA A 20 15.90 -2.20 60.67
CA ALA A 20 16.79 -1.96 59.54
C ALA A 20 15.98 -1.22 58.47
N ILE A 21 16.28 0.06 58.26
CA ILE A 21 15.81 0.81 57.10
C ILE A 21 16.52 0.20 55.88
N LEU A 22 15.86 -0.76 55.23
CA LEU A 22 16.19 -1.18 53.88
C LEU A 22 15.37 -0.29 52.95
N LEU A 23 16.04 0.62 52.25
CA LEU A 23 15.51 1.21 51.03
C LEU A 23 15.18 0.05 50.07
N PRO A 24 13.95 -0.08 49.55
CA PRO A 24 13.80 -0.79 48.30
C PRO A 24 14.47 0.10 47.25
N ASN A 25 15.60 -0.36 46.73
CA ASN A 25 15.90 -0.11 45.33
C ASN A 25 14.75 -0.74 44.55
N ALA A 26 13.74 0.07 44.23
CA ALA A 26 12.78 -0.26 43.20
C ALA A 26 13.54 -0.29 41.88
N ASN A 27 14.15 -1.44 41.59
CA ASN A 27 14.40 -1.82 40.21
C ASN A 27 13.01 -1.91 39.56
N ALA A 28 12.71 -0.98 38.67
CA ALA A 28 11.50 -1.01 37.86
C ALA A 28 11.41 -2.37 37.16
N ASN A 29 10.25 -2.98 37.33
CA ASN A 29 9.93 -4.33 36.92
C ASN A 29 10.07 -4.48 35.39
N PRO A 30 10.79 -5.49 34.88
CA PRO A 30 10.58 -5.92 33.51
C PRO A 30 9.17 -6.54 33.46
N ASP A 31 8.28 -5.96 32.65
CA ASP A 31 6.91 -6.39 32.27
C ASP A 31 5.83 -5.31 32.53
N GLU A 32 5.90 -4.18 31.81
CA GLU A 32 4.78 -3.24 31.62
C GLU A 32 3.86 -3.73 30.48
N THR A 33 3.58 -5.03 30.42
CA THR A 33 2.53 -5.62 29.54
C THR A 33 1.27 -5.97 30.32
N SER A 34 1.29 -5.86 31.66
CA SER A 34 0.24 -6.38 32.56
C SER A 34 -1.04 -5.51 32.66
N GLY A 35 -1.15 -4.40 31.91
CA GLY A 35 -2.31 -3.48 31.94
C GLY A 35 -3.00 -3.21 30.60
N ALA A 36 -2.44 -3.70 29.48
CA ALA A 36 -3.00 -3.42 28.15
C ALA A 36 -4.24 -4.28 27.86
N LYS A 37 -5.28 -3.65 27.31
CA LYS A 37 -6.54 -4.30 26.94
C LYS A 37 -6.40 -4.97 25.57
N THR A 38 -7.25 -5.96 25.33
CA THR A 38 -7.43 -6.52 23.98
C THR A 38 -8.54 -5.79 23.24
N PHE A 39 -8.40 -5.71 21.93
CA PHE A 39 -9.34 -5.04 21.02
C PHE A 39 -9.75 -6.00 19.88
N SER A 40 -10.84 -5.68 19.19
CA SER A 40 -10.97 -6.11 17.79
C SER A 40 -10.21 -5.12 16.91
N SER A 41 -9.83 -5.52 15.70
CA SER A 41 -9.15 -4.61 14.76
C SER A 41 -9.95 -3.30 14.53
N PRO A 42 -11.27 -3.32 14.25
CA PRO A 42 -12.04 -2.08 14.11
C PRO A 42 -12.06 -1.20 15.36
N ALA A 43 -12.12 -1.80 16.55
CA ALA A 43 -12.08 -1.05 17.81
C ALA A 43 -10.70 -0.41 18.05
N ALA A 44 -9.62 -1.13 17.71
CA ALA A 44 -8.27 -0.61 17.79
C ALA A 44 -8.07 0.59 16.85
N VAL A 45 -8.52 0.49 15.60
CA VAL A 45 -8.47 1.60 14.61
C VAL A 45 -9.20 2.83 15.14
N LYS A 46 -10.42 2.66 15.67
CA LYS A 46 -11.21 3.76 16.22
C LYS A 46 -10.50 4.46 17.39
N LEU A 47 -9.95 3.67 18.32
CA LEU A 47 -9.19 4.21 19.45
C LEU A 47 -7.91 4.90 18.97
N ALA A 48 -7.19 4.31 18.02
CA ALA A 48 -5.96 4.85 17.49
C ALA A 48 -6.15 6.22 16.83
N ARG A 49 -7.23 6.42 16.07
CA ARG A 49 -7.57 7.73 15.50
C ARG A 49 -7.84 8.78 16.58
N SER A 50 -8.58 8.42 17.62
CA SER A 50 -8.82 9.31 18.75
C SER A 50 -7.51 9.69 19.44
N LEU A 51 -6.67 8.70 19.76
CA LEU A 51 -5.37 8.93 20.38
C LEU A 51 -4.44 9.76 19.49
N ALA A 52 -4.38 9.49 18.19
CA ALA A 52 -3.58 10.26 17.25
C ALA A 52 -4.02 11.73 17.20
N SER A 53 -5.33 11.98 17.21
CA SER A 53 -5.87 13.34 17.28
C SER A 53 -5.53 14.04 18.60
N ASP A 54 -5.59 13.32 19.72
CA ASP A 54 -5.32 13.88 21.05
C ASP A 54 -3.82 14.17 21.26
N LEU A 55 -2.95 13.33 20.70
CA LEU A 55 -1.50 13.41 20.84
C LEU A 55 -0.87 14.45 19.89
N GLY A 56 -1.48 14.73 18.75
CA GLY A 56 -0.91 15.60 17.72
C GLY A 56 0.51 15.18 17.32
N ASP A 57 1.44 16.14 17.29
CA ASP A 57 2.84 15.91 16.93
C ASP A 57 3.61 14.98 17.88
N ASN A 58 3.09 14.73 19.09
CA ASN A 58 3.69 13.76 20.02
C ASN A 58 3.33 12.31 19.66
N GLY A 59 2.42 12.08 18.71
CA GLY A 59 2.14 10.78 18.12
C GLY A 59 3.08 10.44 16.96
N ALA A 60 3.65 9.25 16.98
CA ALA A 60 4.64 8.78 16.00
C ALA A 60 4.14 7.56 15.19
N GLY A 61 2.83 7.53 14.94
CA GLY A 61 2.14 6.42 14.27
C GLY A 61 1.70 5.32 15.23
N TRP A 62 1.06 4.29 14.69
CA TRP A 62 0.52 3.18 15.46
C TRP A 62 0.36 1.93 14.60
N TYR A 63 0.19 0.79 15.24
CA TYR A 63 -0.14 -0.47 14.57
C TYR A 63 -0.98 -1.36 15.48
N TYR A 64 -1.66 -2.33 14.87
CA TYR A 64 -2.37 -3.37 15.58
C TYR A 64 -1.48 -4.61 15.71
N ASP A 65 -1.16 -5.00 16.94
CA ASP A 65 -0.52 -6.28 17.22
C ASP A 65 -1.59 -7.37 17.22
N GLY A 66 -1.75 -8.05 16.08
CA GLY A 66 -2.73 -9.12 15.91
C GLY A 66 -2.52 -10.30 16.85
N ALA A 67 -1.26 -10.65 17.14
CA ALA A 67 -0.92 -11.79 18.00
C ALA A 67 -1.39 -11.56 19.44
N ASN A 68 -1.25 -10.33 19.95
CA ASN A 68 -1.70 -9.95 21.30
C ASN A 68 -3.07 -9.26 21.32
N ARG A 69 -3.65 -8.99 20.14
CA ARG A 69 -4.89 -8.22 19.93
C ARG A 69 -4.83 -6.84 20.58
N GLN A 70 -3.69 -6.17 20.49
CA GLN A 70 -3.40 -4.93 21.18
C GLN A 70 -3.19 -3.78 20.19
N LEU A 71 -3.68 -2.59 20.55
CA LEU A 71 -3.27 -1.36 19.89
C LEU A 71 -1.91 -0.94 20.45
N VAL A 72 -0.92 -0.75 19.57
CA VAL A 72 0.37 -0.15 19.92
C VAL A 72 0.45 1.25 19.32
N MET A 73 0.57 2.27 20.18
CA MET A 73 0.78 3.66 19.79
C MET A 73 2.25 4.02 20.00
N ASN A 74 2.89 4.53 18.95
CA ASN A 74 4.20 5.15 19.06
C ASN A 74 4.04 6.60 19.50
N VAL A 75 4.89 7.05 20.42
CA VAL A 75 4.86 8.40 20.96
C VAL A 75 6.28 8.97 21.12
N MET A 76 6.39 10.30 21.19
CA MET A 76 7.67 11.00 21.28
C MET A 76 8.19 11.18 22.71
N ASP A 77 7.34 11.01 23.72
CA ASP A 77 7.67 11.28 25.11
C ASP A 77 6.89 10.38 26.09
N GLN A 78 7.32 10.43 27.35
CA GLN A 78 6.79 9.54 28.40
C GLN A 78 5.42 9.98 28.91
N ASP A 79 5.08 11.27 28.89
CA ASP A 79 3.79 11.80 29.36
C ASP A 79 2.67 11.38 28.39
N SER A 80 2.96 11.45 27.09
CA SER A 80 2.16 10.90 26.01
C SER A 80 1.99 9.39 26.18
N ALA A 81 3.05 8.67 26.56
CA ALA A 81 2.98 7.22 26.79
C ALA A 81 2.06 6.85 27.95
N GLU A 82 2.07 7.62 29.03
CA GLU A 82 1.14 7.43 30.16
C GLU A 82 -0.31 7.67 29.74
N SER A 83 -0.56 8.70 28.93
CA SER A 83 -1.90 9.02 28.39
C SER A 83 -2.45 7.89 27.52
N VAL A 84 -1.62 7.29 26.66
CA VAL A 84 -1.98 6.12 25.85
C VAL A 84 -2.29 4.90 26.74
N ARG A 85 -1.41 4.60 27.71
CA ARG A 85 -1.60 3.45 28.62
C ARG A 85 -2.88 3.58 29.44
N ALA A 86 -3.26 4.80 29.84
CA ALA A 86 -4.50 5.05 30.56
C ALA A 86 -5.76 4.66 29.74
N GLN A 87 -5.70 4.72 28.41
CA GLN A 87 -6.78 4.24 27.53
C GLN A 87 -6.77 2.72 27.32
N GLY A 88 -5.74 2.03 27.81
CA GLY A 88 -5.57 0.58 27.70
C GLY A 88 -4.82 0.13 26.45
N ALA A 89 -4.23 1.05 25.68
CA ALA A 89 -3.33 0.75 24.58
C ALA A 89 -1.88 0.56 25.09
N VAL A 90 -1.05 -0.12 24.31
CA VAL A 90 0.38 -0.23 24.54
C VAL A 90 1.04 1.04 24.00
N ALA A 91 1.87 1.68 24.82
CA ALA A 91 2.63 2.85 24.40
C ALA A 91 4.11 2.52 24.22
N LYS A 92 4.66 2.88 23.05
CA LYS A 92 6.08 2.73 22.71
C LYS A 92 6.68 4.12 22.48
N VAL A 93 7.65 4.51 23.30
CA VAL A 93 8.43 5.73 23.04
C VAL A 93 9.41 5.43 21.91
N VAL A 94 9.38 6.25 20.87
CA VAL A 94 10.19 6.04 19.66
C VAL A 94 11.07 7.25 19.34
N GLN A 95 11.95 7.09 18.35
CA GLN A 95 12.97 8.11 18.02
C GLN A 95 12.52 9.04 16.90
N ASN A 96 11.91 8.49 15.84
CA ASN A 96 11.48 9.26 14.68
C ASN A 96 10.02 9.67 14.83
N SER A 97 9.75 10.96 14.71
CA SER A 97 8.40 11.51 14.60
C SER A 97 7.75 11.17 13.26
N MET A 98 6.42 11.28 13.17
CA MET A 98 5.74 11.14 11.87
C MET A 98 6.19 12.18 10.85
N ALA A 99 6.53 13.40 11.29
CA ALA A 99 7.03 14.45 10.41
C ALA A 99 8.39 14.07 9.80
N GLU A 100 9.31 13.53 10.59
CA GLU A 100 10.61 13.06 10.11
C GLU A 100 10.47 11.88 9.14
N LEU A 101 9.58 10.94 9.43
CA LEU A 101 9.32 9.80 8.54
C LEU A 101 8.72 10.26 7.21
N LYS A 102 7.79 11.22 7.21
CA LYS A 102 7.22 11.82 5.99
C LYS A 102 8.30 12.57 5.18
N ALA A 103 9.13 13.38 5.83
CA ALA A 103 10.23 14.08 5.16
C ALA A 103 11.24 13.10 4.50
N ALA A 104 11.48 11.94 5.12
CA ALA A 104 12.28 10.89 4.52
C ALA A 104 11.62 10.30 3.27
N THR A 105 10.29 10.08 3.27
CA THR A 105 9.56 9.62 2.07
C THR A 105 9.58 10.65 0.94
N GLU A 106 9.51 11.94 1.26
CA GLU A 106 9.64 13.03 0.27
C GLU A 106 11.05 13.04 -0.36
N THR A 107 12.09 12.88 0.47
CA THR A 107 13.49 12.79 0.00
C THR A 107 13.69 11.57 -0.90
N LEU A 108 13.10 10.42 -0.56
CA LEU A 108 13.15 9.23 -1.43
C LEU A 108 12.47 9.49 -2.77
N SER A 109 11.34 10.19 -2.77
CA SER A 109 10.60 10.55 -3.97
C SER A 109 11.41 11.45 -4.90
N SER A 110 12.15 12.42 -4.36
CA SER A 110 12.97 13.35 -5.15
C SER A 110 14.30 12.76 -5.60
N ASP A 111 14.98 12.02 -4.72
CA ASP A 111 16.40 11.69 -4.88
C ASP A 111 16.64 10.20 -5.18
N ALA A 112 15.63 9.35 -4.98
CA ALA A 112 15.73 7.90 -5.07
C ALA A 112 14.60 7.23 -5.86
N SER A 113 13.92 7.97 -6.76
CA SER A 113 12.93 7.42 -7.68
C SER A 113 13.56 6.52 -8.74
N VAL A 114 13.90 5.30 -8.33
CA VAL A 114 14.63 4.31 -9.12
C VAL A 114 13.65 3.20 -9.53
N PRO A 115 13.52 2.88 -10.84
CA PRO A 115 12.70 1.75 -11.28
C PRO A 115 13.12 0.44 -10.60
N GLY A 116 12.14 -0.24 -10.00
CA GLY A 116 12.34 -1.44 -9.18
C GLY A 116 12.48 -1.17 -7.68
N THR A 117 12.03 -0.02 -7.18
CA THR A 117 11.99 0.29 -5.75
C THR A 117 10.59 0.56 -5.25
N ALA A 118 10.34 0.23 -3.99
CA ALA A 118 9.19 0.66 -3.23
C ALA A 118 9.62 1.16 -1.85
N TRP A 119 8.82 2.01 -1.21
CA TRP A 119 9.01 2.37 0.18
C TRP A 119 7.70 2.64 0.90
N SER A 120 7.65 2.34 2.19
CA SER A 120 6.50 2.62 3.06
C SER A 120 6.95 2.98 4.46
N ILE A 121 6.08 3.66 5.21
CA ILE A 121 6.32 3.92 6.63
C ILE A 121 5.93 2.66 7.41
N ASP A 122 6.89 2.09 8.15
CA ASP A 122 6.69 0.97 9.05
C ASP A 122 6.63 1.47 10.51
N PRO A 123 5.43 1.53 11.11
CA PRO A 123 5.26 1.93 12.50
C PRO A 123 5.80 0.90 13.51
N VAL A 124 5.97 -0.38 13.13
CA VAL A 124 6.51 -1.40 14.03
C VAL A 124 7.99 -1.12 14.32
N THR A 125 8.75 -0.83 13.27
CA THR A 125 10.18 -0.48 13.39
C THR A 125 10.43 1.01 13.59
N ASN A 126 9.42 1.86 13.43
CA ASN A 126 9.50 3.33 13.46
C ASN A 126 10.50 3.86 12.42
N LYS A 127 10.41 3.34 11.19
CA LYS A 127 11.29 3.67 10.07
C LYS A 127 10.53 3.70 8.75
N VAL A 128 11.14 4.30 7.74
CA VAL A 128 10.75 4.09 6.34
C VAL A 128 11.47 2.86 5.82
N GLN A 129 10.71 1.83 5.43
CA GLN A 129 11.26 0.62 4.84
C GLN A 129 11.31 0.79 3.32
N VAL A 130 12.51 0.79 2.76
CA VAL A 130 12.78 0.79 1.33
C VAL A 130 13.03 -0.65 0.86
N THR A 131 12.33 -1.09 -0.15
CA THR A 131 12.50 -2.39 -0.79
C THR A 131 13.01 -2.19 -2.21
N ALA A 132 14.10 -2.85 -2.58
CA ALA A 132 14.66 -2.82 -3.92
C ALA A 132 14.65 -4.21 -4.55
N ASP A 133 14.12 -4.35 -5.75
CA ASP A 133 14.07 -5.62 -6.46
C ASP A 133 15.42 -6.03 -7.05
N ARG A 134 15.44 -7.18 -7.75
CA ARG A 134 16.65 -7.74 -8.37
C ARG A 134 17.20 -6.90 -9.53
N THR A 135 16.44 -5.98 -10.11
CA THR A 135 16.88 -5.11 -11.22
C THR A 135 17.68 -3.90 -10.73
N VAL A 136 17.51 -3.53 -9.46
CA VAL A 136 18.21 -2.40 -8.84
C VAL A 136 19.68 -2.78 -8.57
N THR A 137 20.50 -2.63 -9.61
CA THR A 137 21.93 -2.98 -9.62
C THR A 137 22.77 -1.82 -10.15
N GLY A 138 24.10 -1.90 -10.03
CA GLY A 138 25.03 -0.91 -10.59
C GLY A 138 24.71 0.53 -10.18
N ALA A 139 24.54 1.41 -11.17
CA ALA A 139 24.24 2.83 -10.95
C ALA A 139 22.91 3.08 -10.21
N LYS A 140 21.89 2.23 -10.44
CA LYS A 140 20.61 2.30 -9.72
C LYS A 140 20.81 2.08 -8.22
N TRP A 141 21.56 1.02 -7.87
CA TRP A 141 21.89 0.72 -6.48
C TRP A 141 22.75 1.80 -5.82
N ALA A 142 23.71 2.35 -6.56
CA ALA A 142 24.54 3.46 -6.08
C ALA A 142 23.71 4.71 -5.78
N THR A 143 22.73 5.03 -6.64
CA THR A 143 21.79 6.15 -6.43
C THR A 143 20.96 5.92 -5.17
N LEU A 144 20.34 4.74 -5.05
CA LEU A 144 19.54 4.38 -3.89
C LEU A 144 20.37 4.47 -2.59
N THR A 145 21.54 3.85 -2.57
CA THR A 145 22.43 3.84 -1.38
C THR A 145 22.88 5.25 -0.99
N LYS A 146 23.15 6.11 -1.98
CA LYS A 146 23.53 7.51 -1.74
C LYS A 146 22.41 8.27 -1.05
N ALA A 147 21.17 8.14 -1.51
CA ALA A 147 20.02 8.80 -0.91
C ALA A 147 19.74 8.25 0.50
N THR A 148 19.64 6.92 0.63
CA THR A 148 19.31 6.29 1.92
C THR A 148 20.41 6.46 2.97
N GLY A 149 21.68 6.55 2.55
CA GLY A 149 22.82 6.77 3.45
C GLY A 149 22.83 8.15 4.13
N GLN A 150 22.03 9.11 3.65
CA GLN A 150 21.86 10.40 4.32
C GLN A 150 20.80 10.37 5.42
N MET A 151 20.06 9.26 5.55
CA MET A 151 18.91 9.09 6.44
C MET A 151 19.10 7.91 7.40
N GLU A 152 20.34 7.70 7.87
CA GLU A 152 20.66 6.66 8.85
C GLU A 152 19.80 6.82 10.11
N GLY A 153 19.17 5.73 10.55
CA GLY A 153 18.28 5.73 11.73
C GLY A 153 16.81 5.93 11.39
N THR A 154 16.50 6.60 10.27
CA THR A 154 15.12 6.84 9.79
C THR A 154 14.73 5.87 8.68
N VAL A 155 15.67 5.45 7.83
CA VAL A 155 15.44 4.54 6.70
C VAL A 155 16.10 3.17 6.93
N SER A 156 15.41 2.09 6.53
CA SER A 156 15.97 0.76 6.35
C SER A 156 15.84 0.32 4.90
N VAL A 157 16.84 -0.40 4.38
CA VAL A 157 16.83 -0.92 3.00
C VAL A 157 16.84 -2.43 3.02
N ARG A 158 15.96 -3.06 2.24
CA ARG A 158 15.90 -4.52 2.03
C ARG A 158 15.81 -4.86 0.54
N ARG A 159 16.01 -6.13 0.22
CA ARG A 159 15.84 -6.67 -1.13
C ARG A 159 14.50 -7.40 -1.24
N SER A 160 13.79 -7.21 -2.36
CA SER A 160 12.72 -8.12 -2.76
C SER A 160 13.29 -9.35 -3.47
N GLN A 161 12.58 -10.47 -3.39
CA GLN A 161 12.89 -11.69 -4.15
C GLN A 161 12.40 -11.61 -5.60
N GLY A 162 11.31 -10.88 -5.86
CA GLY A 162 10.73 -10.68 -7.18
C GLY A 162 11.08 -9.32 -7.79
N GLU A 163 10.73 -9.14 -9.07
CA GLU A 163 10.66 -7.84 -9.75
C GLU A 163 9.35 -7.15 -9.39
N PHE A 164 9.35 -5.82 -9.22
CA PHE A 164 8.10 -5.08 -9.09
C PHE A 164 7.40 -4.96 -10.44
N LYS A 165 6.14 -5.38 -10.50
CA LYS A 165 5.30 -5.32 -11.70
C LYS A 165 3.86 -4.99 -11.33
N LYS A 166 3.13 -4.39 -12.28
CA LYS A 166 1.66 -4.45 -12.29
C LYS A 166 1.23 -5.91 -12.45
N PHE A 167 0.07 -6.27 -11.92
CA PHE A 167 -0.49 -7.61 -12.09
C PHE A 167 -1.59 -7.64 -13.16
N ASP A 168 -1.45 -6.85 -14.23
CA ASP A 168 -2.31 -6.94 -15.41
C ASP A 168 -2.09 -8.26 -16.17
N GLY A 169 -3.18 -8.94 -16.53
CA GLY A 169 -3.14 -10.22 -17.22
C GLY A 169 -3.06 -10.10 -18.74
N GLY A 170 -2.10 -9.33 -19.28
CA GLY A 170 -1.84 -9.28 -20.72
C GLY A 170 -1.43 -10.65 -21.31
N GLU A 171 -1.49 -10.80 -22.64
CA GLU A 171 -1.32 -12.08 -23.33
C GLU A 171 0.00 -12.82 -22.95
N ALA A 172 -0.18 -13.78 -22.04
CA ALA A 172 0.68 -14.87 -21.63
C ALA A 172 2.15 -14.55 -21.28
N ALA A 173 2.39 -14.25 -20.00
CA ALA A 173 3.36 -15.09 -19.30
C ALA A 173 2.83 -16.53 -19.37
N GLN A 174 3.47 -17.36 -20.20
CA GLN A 174 3.14 -18.79 -20.27
C GLN A 174 3.24 -19.39 -18.86
N PRO A 175 2.36 -20.34 -18.48
CA PRO A 175 2.53 -21.08 -17.24
C PRO A 175 3.86 -21.84 -17.31
N GLY A 176 4.87 -21.35 -16.61
CA GLY A 176 6.22 -21.93 -16.57
C GLY A 176 7.39 -20.97 -16.83
N ASP A 177 7.16 -19.68 -17.15
CA ASP A 177 8.27 -18.72 -17.18
C ASP A 177 8.54 -18.20 -15.76
N ASN A 178 9.20 -19.03 -14.94
CA ASN A 178 9.96 -18.52 -13.81
C ASN A 178 10.97 -17.55 -14.40
N GLY A 179 10.74 -16.24 -14.24
CA GLY A 179 11.47 -15.13 -14.85
C GLY A 179 12.96 -15.08 -14.47
N ASP A 180 13.71 -16.07 -14.93
CA ASP A 180 15.13 -16.28 -14.81
C ASP A 180 15.73 -16.11 -16.21
N ASN A 181 15.52 -14.93 -16.79
CA ASN A 181 16.22 -14.52 -17.99
C ASN A 181 17.24 -13.45 -17.63
N GLY A 182 18.44 -13.92 -17.28
CA GLY A 182 19.65 -13.12 -17.21
C GLY A 182 20.00 -12.56 -18.59
N GLY A 183 19.31 -11.51 -18.99
CA GLY A 183 19.62 -10.71 -20.16
C GLY A 183 20.73 -9.72 -19.82
N THR A 184 21.96 -10.02 -20.22
CA THR A 184 23.08 -9.07 -20.20
C THR A 184 22.84 -7.97 -21.23
N GLY A 185 22.20 -6.89 -20.81
CA GLY A 185 22.10 -5.65 -21.58
C GLY A 185 23.43 -4.89 -21.56
N ALA A 186 24.37 -5.29 -22.41
CA ALA A 186 25.51 -4.44 -22.75
C ALA A 186 25.02 -3.38 -23.75
N GLY A 187 24.70 -2.19 -23.25
CA GLY A 187 24.59 -0.99 -24.07
C GLY A 187 25.98 -0.38 -24.23
N ASP A 188 26.49 -0.34 -25.46
CA ASP A 188 27.58 0.56 -25.84
C ASP A 188 27.30 1.18 -27.20
N ALA A 189 27.59 2.48 -27.25
CA ALA A 189 27.28 3.40 -28.32
C ALA A 189 28.41 3.50 -29.36
N ALA A 190 28.04 4.13 -30.49
CA ALA A 190 28.89 4.82 -31.46
C ALA A 190 29.73 3.96 -32.42
N GLY A 191 29.76 4.42 -33.68
CA GLY A 191 30.21 3.64 -34.83
C GLY A 191 31.62 3.93 -35.31
N ASP A 192 32.02 3.15 -36.31
CA ASP A 192 32.92 3.55 -37.38
C ASP A 192 32.78 2.54 -38.54
N ALA A 193 32.90 3.05 -39.77
CA ALA A 193 32.87 2.28 -41.00
C ALA A 193 34.25 1.69 -41.30
N GLY A 194 34.34 0.40 -41.65
CA GLY A 194 35.59 -0.20 -42.07
C GLY A 194 35.41 -1.57 -42.71
N ALA A 195 35.99 -1.74 -43.90
CA ALA A 195 35.71 -2.79 -44.86
C ALA A 195 36.50 -4.12 -44.67
N ALA A 196 35.96 -5.15 -45.34
CA ALA A 196 36.64 -6.20 -46.12
C ALA A 196 37.26 -7.45 -45.45
N GLY A 197 36.99 -8.59 -46.12
CA GLY A 197 37.77 -9.84 -46.11
C GLY A 197 37.24 -10.90 -45.13
N GLY A 198 37.06 -12.18 -45.46
CA GLY A 198 37.40 -12.99 -46.62
C GLY A 198 36.92 -14.43 -46.38
N ALA A 199 36.84 -15.22 -47.44
CA ALA A 199 36.31 -16.59 -47.49
C ALA A 199 37.32 -17.67 -47.02
N GLY A 200 36.79 -18.88 -46.77
CA GLY A 200 37.51 -20.17 -46.65
C GLY A 200 36.73 -21.11 -45.73
N ASP A 201 35.86 -21.99 -46.21
CA ASP A 201 36.04 -23.27 -46.94
C ASP A 201 36.67 -24.44 -46.15
N ALA A 202 35.95 -25.55 -46.26
CA ALA A 202 36.04 -26.97 -45.90
C ALA A 202 37.22 -27.60 -45.12
N GLY A 203 36.86 -28.70 -44.43
CA GLY A 203 37.76 -29.83 -44.12
C GLY A 203 37.26 -30.70 -42.96
N THR A 204 36.42 -31.72 -43.20
CA THR A 204 36.78 -33.17 -43.28
C THR A 204 37.41 -33.79 -42.02
N GLY A 205 36.86 -34.94 -41.57
CA GLY A 205 37.62 -35.91 -40.78
C GLY A 205 36.79 -36.83 -39.89
N ALA A 206 36.37 -37.97 -40.42
CA ALA A 206 35.85 -39.12 -39.68
C ALA A 206 36.95 -39.81 -38.84
N VAL A 207 36.59 -40.55 -37.77
CA VAL A 207 36.84 -42.01 -37.61
C VAL A 207 36.46 -42.55 -36.22
N GLY A 208 35.82 -43.74 -36.23
CA GLY A 208 36.02 -44.88 -35.30
C GLY A 208 35.28 -44.83 -33.95
N GLY A 209 34.60 -45.87 -33.47
CA GLY A 209 34.43 -47.25 -33.92
C GLY A 209 34.13 -48.16 -32.71
N ALA A 210 33.21 -49.13 -32.89
CA ALA A 210 32.95 -50.41 -32.17
C ALA A 210 32.80 -50.38 -30.62
N GLY A 211 31.98 -51.16 -29.93
CA GLY A 211 31.17 -52.39 -30.08
C GLY A 211 30.75 -52.74 -28.62
N ASP A 212 29.67 -53.43 -28.28
CA ASP A 212 29.38 -54.84 -28.55
C ASP A 212 28.10 -55.25 -27.75
N ALA A 213 27.44 -56.31 -28.23
CA ALA A 213 26.54 -57.30 -27.61
C ALA A 213 25.39 -56.85 -26.66
N GLY A 214 24.16 -57.39 -26.71
CA GLY A 214 23.65 -58.60 -27.34
C GLY A 214 22.85 -59.43 -26.31
N ALA A 215 21.54 -59.65 -26.61
CA ALA A 215 20.60 -60.63 -26.03
C ALA A 215 20.30 -60.53 -24.51
N GLY A 216 19.09 -60.70 -23.98
CA GLY A 216 17.85 -61.31 -24.43
C GLY A 216 17.17 -61.91 -23.18
N GLY A 217 15.85 -61.81 -23.04
CA GLY A 217 15.15 -62.47 -21.93
C GLY A 217 13.82 -61.83 -21.57
N ALA A 218 12.74 -62.44 -22.06
CA ALA A 218 11.36 -62.10 -21.75
C ALA A 218 10.96 -62.52 -20.32
N GLY A 219 10.04 -61.76 -19.73
CA GLY A 219 9.25 -62.13 -18.56
C GLY A 219 7.91 -61.40 -18.60
N ASP A 220 6.84 -62.15 -18.89
CA ASP A 220 5.44 -61.72 -18.77
C ASP A 220 5.08 -61.39 -17.32
N ALA A 221 4.31 -60.32 -17.10
CA ALA A 221 2.96 -60.40 -16.51
C ALA A 221 2.43 -59.02 -16.04
N SER A 222 1.26 -58.66 -16.61
CA SER A 222 0.13 -57.94 -16.01
C SER A 222 0.34 -56.59 -15.29
N GLY A 223 -0.35 -55.56 -15.79
CA GLY A 223 -0.75 -54.42 -14.96
C GLY A 223 -1.31 -53.22 -15.73
N GLY A 224 -2.64 -53.07 -15.70
CA GLY A 224 -3.35 -51.78 -15.60
C GLY A 224 -3.16 -50.73 -16.69
N ALA A 225 -4.21 -50.52 -17.48
CA ALA A 225 -4.43 -49.27 -18.20
C ALA A 225 -4.53 -48.10 -17.21
N GLY A 226 -3.67 -47.09 -17.39
CA GLY A 226 -3.75 -45.79 -16.73
C GLY A 226 -3.97 -44.73 -17.79
N ASP A 227 -5.15 -44.12 -17.75
CA ASP A 227 -5.60 -43.01 -18.58
C ASP A 227 -4.75 -41.76 -18.31
N ALA A 228 -4.36 -41.06 -19.36
CA ALA A 228 -3.59 -39.83 -19.30
C ALA A 228 -4.54 -38.66 -19.06
N GLY A 229 -4.74 -38.31 -17.78
CA GLY A 229 -5.45 -37.10 -17.38
C GLY A 229 -4.67 -35.86 -17.81
N THR A 230 -5.18 -35.18 -18.83
CA THR A 230 -4.84 -33.80 -19.17
C THR A 230 -5.56 -32.88 -18.18
N GLY A 231 -4.79 -32.20 -17.33
CA GLY A 231 -5.32 -31.16 -16.43
C GLY A 231 -5.59 -29.88 -17.21
N GLY A 232 -6.82 -29.72 -17.68
CA GLY A 232 -7.35 -28.42 -18.09
C GLY A 232 -7.90 -27.71 -16.85
N ALA A 233 -7.45 -26.48 -16.59
CA ALA A 233 -8.15 -25.56 -15.71
C ALA A 233 -9.56 -25.36 -16.28
N GLY A 234 -10.56 -25.79 -15.52
CA GLY A 234 -11.95 -25.80 -15.95
C GLY A 234 -12.49 -24.39 -16.04
N ASP A 235 -12.85 -24.00 -17.26
CA ASP A 235 -13.91 -23.04 -17.57
C ASP A 235 -15.16 -23.42 -16.76
N ALA A 236 -15.45 -22.66 -15.71
CA ALA A 236 -16.69 -22.76 -14.95
C ALA A 236 -17.77 -21.88 -15.59
N GLY A 237 -18.05 -22.10 -16.87
CA GLY A 237 -19.27 -21.63 -17.53
C GLY A 237 -20.50 -22.35 -16.98
N GLY A 238 -21.09 -21.80 -15.92
CA GLY A 238 -22.38 -22.21 -15.37
C GLY A 238 -23.54 -21.77 -16.26
N GLY A 239 -23.79 -22.48 -17.35
CA GLY A 239 -24.96 -22.29 -18.20
C GLY A 239 -26.24 -22.84 -17.55
N GLY A 240 -27.06 -21.96 -16.99
CA GLY A 240 -28.45 -22.23 -16.61
C GLY A 240 -29.20 -20.92 -16.40
N ASP A 241 -30.16 -20.62 -17.28
CA ASP A 241 -31.07 -19.45 -17.30
C ASP A 241 -30.96 -18.51 -16.07
N ALA A 242 -29.94 -17.65 -16.08
CA ALA A 242 -29.75 -16.62 -15.07
C ALA A 242 -30.53 -15.37 -15.49
N ALA A 243 -31.46 -14.92 -14.65
CA ALA A 243 -31.77 -13.50 -14.63
C ALA A 243 -30.45 -12.72 -14.44
N ALA A 244 -30.27 -11.61 -15.15
CA ALA A 244 -29.05 -10.79 -15.21
C ALA A 244 -28.49 -10.41 -13.82
N GLY A 245 -27.68 -11.28 -13.24
CA GLY A 245 -26.86 -10.97 -12.07
C GLY A 245 -25.61 -10.21 -12.51
N GLY A 246 -25.24 -9.19 -11.76
CA GLY A 246 -23.94 -8.54 -11.93
C GLY A 246 -22.78 -9.51 -11.63
N LEU A 247 -21.59 -9.13 -12.06
CA LEU A 247 -20.34 -9.77 -11.63
C LEU A 247 -20.09 -9.49 -10.15
N ASP A 248 -19.39 -10.38 -9.46
CA ASP A 248 -18.95 -10.20 -8.08
C ASP A 248 -17.50 -9.70 -8.00
N GLY A 249 -17.11 -9.11 -6.86
CA GLY A 249 -15.72 -8.76 -6.60
C GLY A 249 -14.82 -10.00 -6.64
N GLY A 250 -13.70 -9.93 -7.36
CA GLY A 250 -12.82 -11.06 -7.64
C GLY A 250 -13.03 -11.69 -9.02
N ASP A 251 -14.21 -11.50 -9.64
CA ASP A 251 -14.50 -12.05 -10.96
C ASP A 251 -13.59 -11.49 -12.06
N ALA A 252 -13.34 -12.31 -13.07
CA ALA A 252 -12.56 -11.92 -14.24
C ALA A 252 -13.31 -10.89 -15.09
N ILE A 253 -12.59 -9.85 -15.51
CA ILE A 253 -13.00 -8.91 -16.57
C ILE A 253 -11.97 -8.95 -17.69
N PHE A 254 -12.42 -8.89 -18.93
CA PHE A 254 -11.58 -8.98 -20.12
C PHE A 254 -11.73 -7.74 -21.02
N GLY A 255 -10.61 -7.23 -21.52
CA GLY A 255 -10.58 -6.01 -22.35
C GLY A 255 -9.18 -5.72 -22.85
N GLY A 256 -9.04 -5.18 -24.07
CA GLY A 256 -7.73 -4.78 -24.62
C GLY A 256 -6.71 -5.92 -24.80
N GLY A 257 -7.13 -7.18 -24.73
CA GLY A 257 -6.23 -8.35 -24.70
C GLY A 257 -5.67 -8.67 -23.31
N ALA A 258 -6.14 -7.97 -22.27
CA ALA A 258 -5.80 -8.21 -20.87
C ALA A 258 -6.97 -8.86 -20.12
N ARG A 259 -6.62 -9.64 -19.10
CA ARG A 259 -7.51 -10.05 -18.01
C ARG A 259 -7.17 -9.25 -16.75
N CYS A 260 -8.18 -8.66 -16.14
CA CYS A 260 -8.11 -8.10 -14.80
C CYS A 260 -9.22 -8.71 -13.94
N SER A 261 -9.34 -8.25 -12.70
CA SER A 261 -10.40 -8.64 -11.78
C SER A 261 -11.25 -7.44 -11.38
N LEU A 262 -12.53 -7.67 -11.15
CA LEU A 262 -13.45 -6.70 -10.55
C LEU A 262 -13.09 -6.54 -9.07
N GLY A 263 -13.07 -5.30 -8.56
CA GLY A 263 -12.82 -5.01 -7.16
C GLY A 263 -14.10 -5.03 -6.33
N PHE A 264 -14.89 -3.96 -6.42
CA PHE A 264 -16.15 -3.84 -5.68
C PHE A 264 -17.23 -3.26 -6.56
N ASN A 265 -18.42 -3.86 -6.53
CA ASN A 265 -19.61 -3.19 -7.06
C ASN A 265 -19.94 -1.97 -6.22
N VAL A 266 -20.32 -0.91 -6.91
CA VAL A 266 -20.64 0.40 -6.36
C VAL A 266 -21.84 0.98 -7.08
N SER A 267 -22.38 2.07 -6.55
CA SER A 267 -23.34 2.89 -7.30
C SER A 267 -22.86 4.33 -7.39
N VAL A 268 -23.16 4.97 -8.51
CA VAL A 268 -22.95 6.41 -8.74
C VAL A 268 -24.30 6.98 -9.15
N ASP A 269 -24.85 7.89 -8.33
CA ASP A 269 -26.19 8.48 -8.53
C ASP A 269 -27.29 7.43 -8.76
N GLY A 270 -27.15 6.25 -8.16
CA GLY A 270 -28.08 5.11 -8.28
C GLY A 270 -27.90 4.25 -9.53
N ALA A 271 -26.96 4.59 -10.43
CA ALA A 271 -26.56 3.71 -11.53
C ALA A 271 -25.50 2.70 -11.06
N PRO A 272 -25.59 1.43 -11.48
CA PRO A 272 -24.64 0.40 -11.08
C PRO A 272 -23.30 0.55 -11.80
N GLY A 273 -22.22 0.36 -11.06
CA GLY A 273 -20.85 0.30 -11.58
C GLY A 273 -19.97 -0.57 -10.70
N PHE A 274 -18.69 -0.62 -11.02
CA PHE A 274 -17.68 -1.30 -10.21
C PHE A 274 -16.34 -0.58 -10.27
N LEU A 275 -15.56 -0.77 -9.21
CA LEU A 275 -14.18 -0.32 -9.13
C LEU A 275 -13.24 -1.45 -9.57
N THR A 276 -12.17 -1.09 -10.27
CA THR A 276 -11.02 -1.97 -10.60
C THR A 276 -9.73 -1.13 -10.59
N ALA A 277 -8.60 -1.68 -11.01
CA ALA A 277 -7.34 -0.94 -11.07
C ALA A 277 -7.31 0.06 -12.25
N GLY A 278 -6.62 1.18 -12.06
CA GLY A 278 -6.50 2.25 -13.04
C GLY A 278 -5.65 1.84 -14.23
N HIS A 279 -4.58 1.09 -14.00
CA HIS A 279 -3.80 0.54 -15.10
C HIS A 279 -4.65 -0.39 -15.98
N CYS A 280 -5.59 -1.17 -15.41
CA CYS A 280 -6.58 -1.91 -16.20
C CYS A 280 -7.48 -0.93 -16.97
N GLY A 281 -8.06 0.06 -16.31
CA GLY A 281 -8.89 1.09 -16.97
C GLY A 281 -8.22 1.78 -18.17
N ASN A 282 -6.88 1.87 -18.18
CA ASN A 282 -6.11 2.41 -19.30
C ASN A 282 -5.87 1.40 -20.45
N GLU A 283 -5.94 0.08 -20.20
CA GLU A 283 -5.78 -0.96 -21.23
C GLU A 283 -7.00 -1.06 -22.17
N SER A 284 -8.21 -0.79 -21.67
CA SER A 284 -9.45 -0.90 -22.45
C SER A 284 -10.53 0.05 -21.99
N GLN A 285 -11.25 0.67 -22.94
CA GLN A 285 -12.43 1.50 -22.66
C GLN A 285 -13.68 0.67 -22.31
N THR A 286 -13.74 -0.59 -22.74
CA THR A 286 -14.89 -1.49 -22.54
C THR A 286 -14.43 -2.83 -22.00
N TRP A 287 -15.22 -3.41 -21.12
CA TRP A 287 -14.93 -4.68 -20.45
C TRP A 287 -16.03 -5.71 -20.70
N SER A 288 -15.65 -6.98 -20.79
CA SER A 288 -16.55 -8.13 -20.92
C SER A 288 -16.35 -9.13 -19.78
N SER A 289 -17.38 -9.93 -19.52
CA SER A 289 -17.31 -11.07 -18.58
C SER A 289 -16.71 -12.33 -19.20
N ASP A 290 -16.51 -12.35 -20.53
CA ASP A 290 -15.89 -13.44 -21.25
C ASP A 290 -14.67 -12.99 -22.06
N GLN A 291 -13.70 -13.89 -22.21
CA GLN A 291 -12.47 -13.62 -22.94
C GLN A 291 -12.68 -13.37 -24.45
N ALA A 292 -13.76 -13.90 -25.04
CA ALA A 292 -14.05 -13.68 -26.46
C ALA A 292 -14.63 -12.29 -26.75
N GLY A 293 -14.99 -11.52 -25.71
CA GLY A 293 -15.55 -10.18 -25.83
C GLY A 293 -17.01 -10.16 -26.27
N ALA A 294 -17.71 -11.31 -26.20
CA ALA A 294 -19.08 -11.44 -26.68
C ALA A 294 -20.12 -10.90 -25.69
N GLN A 295 -19.78 -10.82 -24.41
CA GLN A 295 -20.62 -10.42 -23.28
C GLN A 295 -20.02 -9.14 -22.66
N GLN A 296 -20.18 -8.02 -23.35
CA GLN A 296 -19.82 -6.72 -22.79
C GLN A 296 -20.63 -6.43 -21.53
N VAL A 297 -19.96 -5.96 -20.49
CA VAL A 297 -20.56 -5.68 -19.18
C VAL A 297 -20.56 -4.19 -18.85
N GLY A 298 -19.51 -3.46 -19.22
CA GLY A 298 -19.41 -2.05 -18.82
C GLY A 298 -18.32 -1.27 -19.54
N THR A 299 -18.41 0.04 -19.37
CA THR A 299 -17.56 1.05 -19.99
C THR A 299 -16.83 1.86 -18.92
N VAL A 300 -15.53 2.10 -19.13
CA VAL A 300 -14.70 2.90 -18.21
C VAL A 300 -15.19 4.35 -18.24
N GLN A 301 -15.54 4.88 -17.07
CA GLN A 301 -16.03 6.24 -16.87
C GLN A 301 -14.95 7.17 -16.31
N ASP A 302 -14.09 6.64 -15.44
CA ASP A 302 -12.90 7.33 -14.92
C ASP A 302 -11.77 6.31 -14.73
N SER A 303 -10.53 6.74 -14.92
CA SER A 303 -9.34 5.93 -14.75
C SER A 303 -8.16 6.81 -14.36
N GLN A 304 -7.52 6.48 -13.25
CA GLN A 304 -6.37 7.20 -12.74
C GLN A 304 -5.19 6.24 -12.56
N PHE A 305 -4.24 6.37 -13.48
CA PHE A 305 -2.94 5.69 -13.47
C PHE A 305 -1.98 6.41 -14.44
N PRO A 306 -0.73 6.71 -14.07
CA PRO A 306 -0.08 6.43 -12.78
C PRO A 306 -0.50 7.42 -11.67
N GLU A 307 0.33 7.57 -10.62
CA GLU A 307 0.12 8.35 -9.37
C GLU A 307 -0.84 7.70 -8.37
N SER A 308 -2.01 7.28 -8.82
CA SER A 308 -2.94 6.37 -8.13
C SER A 308 -3.23 5.15 -9.02
N ASP A 309 -4.03 4.20 -8.56
CA ASP A 309 -4.35 3.01 -9.36
C ASP A 309 -5.78 2.52 -9.17
N PHE A 310 -6.76 3.29 -9.64
CA PHE A 310 -8.16 2.85 -9.72
C PHE A 310 -8.84 3.29 -11.01
N ALA A 311 -9.88 2.57 -11.38
CA ALA A 311 -10.83 2.94 -12.42
C ALA A 311 -12.26 2.68 -11.95
N LEU A 312 -13.18 3.54 -12.38
CA LEU A 312 -14.62 3.34 -12.29
C LEU A 312 -15.13 2.85 -13.64
N VAL A 313 -15.78 1.69 -13.64
CA VAL A 313 -16.47 1.14 -14.81
C VAL A 313 -17.97 1.16 -14.51
N MET A 314 -18.75 1.78 -15.38
CA MET A 314 -20.21 1.76 -15.26
C MET A 314 -20.76 0.59 -16.06
N TYR A 315 -21.73 -0.15 -15.50
CA TYR A 315 -22.41 -1.19 -16.27
C TYR A 315 -23.20 -0.57 -17.42
N ASP A 316 -23.12 -1.18 -18.61
CA ASP A 316 -23.80 -0.67 -19.80
C ASP A 316 -25.33 -0.82 -19.68
N ASP A 317 -25.79 -1.89 -19.01
CA ASP A 317 -27.19 -2.06 -18.61
C ASP A 317 -27.43 -1.48 -17.22
N ALA A 318 -28.11 -0.34 -17.17
CA ALA A 318 -28.46 0.35 -15.93
C ALA A 318 -29.42 -0.44 -15.01
N THR A 319 -29.99 -1.57 -15.49
CA THR A 319 -30.85 -2.45 -14.69
C THR A 319 -30.10 -3.62 -14.04
N THR A 320 -28.79 -3.74 -14.29
CA THR A 320 -27.92 -4.76 -13.71
C THR A 320 -28.05 -4.77 -12.18
N GLN A 321 -28.32 -5.94 -11.62
CA GLN A 321 -28.33 -6.14 -10.16
C GLN A 321 -26.90 -6.42 -9.69
N ALA A 322 -26.16 -5.36 -9.41
CA ALA A 322 -24.76 -5.41 -8.97
C ALA A 322 -24.67 -5.29 -7.44
N SER A 323 -24.98 -6.39 -6.74
CA SER A 323 -24.80 -6.45 -5.28
C SER A 323 -23.33 -6.26 -4.92
N SER A 324 -23.06 -5.56 -3.82
CA SER A 324 -21.70 -5.34 -3.34
C SER A 324 -21.19 -6.58 -2.60
N THR A 325 -20.90 -7.63 -3.37
CA THR A 325 -20.42 -8.93 -2.92
C THR A 325 -19.05 -9.25 -3.51
N VAL A 326 -18.27 -10.08 -2.82
CA VAL A 326 -16.98 -10.62 -3.29
C VAL A 326 -17.11 -12.14 -3.42
N ASP A 327 -16.76 -12.71 -4.58
CA ASP A 327 -16.72 -14.16 -4.78
C ASP A 327 -15.59 -14.77 -3.94
N LEU A 328 -15.95 -15.76 -3.12
CA LEU A 328 -15.01 -16.52 -2.30
C LEU A 328 -14.40 -17.73 -3.05
N GLN A 329 -14.68 -17.85 -4.35
CA GLN A 329 -14.20 -18.89 -5.26
C GLN A 329 -14.49 -20.32 -4.79
N ASN A 330 -15.53 -20.47 -3.97
CA ASN A 330 -15.95 -21.73 -3.37
C ASN A 330 -17.47 -21.98 -3.55
N GLY A 331 -18.12 -21.19 -4.41
CA GLY A 331 -19.57 -21.21 -4.63
C GLY A 331 -20.36 -20.38 -3.62
N SER A 332 -19.72 -19.51 -2.85
CA SER A 332 -20.35 -18.54 -1.95
C SER A 332 -19.70 -17.16 -2.06
N THR A 333 -20.40 -16.14 -1.59
CA THR A 333 -19.96 -14.74 -1.63
C THR A 333 -19.87 -14.14 -0.23
N GLN A 334 -19.02 -13.11 -0.08
CA GLN A 334 -18.95 -12.24 1.09
C GLN A 334 -19.65 -10.92 0.79
N GLU A 335 -20.69 -10.60 1.56
CA GLU A 335 -21.34 -9.28 1.52
C GLU A 335 -20.41 -8.19 2.02
N ILE A 336 -20.32 -7.09 1.27
CA ILE A 336 -19.51 -5.92 1.59
C ILE A 336 -20.43 -4.73 1.80
N GLY A 337 -20.59 -4.33 3.07
CA GLY A 337 -21.52 -3.29 3.48
C GLY A 337 -20.88 -1.93 3.75
N ARG A 338 -19.55 -1.84 3.80
CA ARG A 338 -18.83 -0.59 4.10
C ARG A 338 -17.43 -0.55 3.49
N ALA A 339 -16.85 0.64 3.45
CA ALA A 339 -15.42 0.83 3.19
C ALA A 339 -14.70 1.25 4.49
N VAL A 340 -13.45 0.81 4.67
CA VAL A 340 -12.62 1.21 5.80
C VAL A 340 -11.19 1.50 5.36
N GLU A 341 -10.55 2.45 6.04
CA GLU A 341 -9.10 2.65 5.92
C GLU A 341 -8.33 1.44 6.45
N ALA A 342 -7.25 1.09 5.76
CA ALA A 342 -6.31 0.08 6.22
C ALA A 342 -5.50 0.54 7.44
N SER A 343 -4.99 -0.42 8.21
CA SER A 343 -4.04 -0.19 9.29
C SER A 343 -2.99 -1.28 9.32
N VAL A 344 -1.74 -0.94 9.64
CA VAL A 344 -0.70 -1.97 9.81
C VAL A 344 -1.12 -2.98 10.89
N GLY A 345 -1.04 -4.27 10.54
CA GLY A 345 -1.53 -5.39 11.34
C GLY A 345 -2.98 -5.81 11.09
N LEU A 346 -3.70 -5.11 10.20
CA LEU A 346 -5.03 -5.54 9.75
C LEU A 346 -4.91 -6.84 8.94
N GLU A 347 -5.59 -7.89 9.41
CA GLU A 347 -5.80 -9.12 8.65
C GLU A 347 -6.77 -8.84 7.50
N VAL A 348 -6.41 -9.30 6.30
CA VAL A 348 -7.15 -9.06 5.07
C VAL A 348 -7.22 -10.33 4.23
N GLN A 349 -8.28 -10.44 3.45
CA GLN A 349 -8.42 -11.38 2.35
C GLN A 349 -8.38 -10.62 1.04
N ARG A 350 -7.85 -11.24 0.00
CA ARG A 350 -7.95 -10.77 -1.38
C ARG A 350 -8.62 -11.82 -2.23
N SER A 351 -9.58 -11.44 -3.07
CA SER A 351 -10.12 -12.27 -4.14
C SER A 351 -9.70 -11.72 -5.51
N GLY A 352 -9.34 -12.62 -6.43
CA GLY A 352 -8.97 -12.28 -7.80
C GLY A 352 -9.00 -13.49 -8.72
N SER A 353 -9.14 -13.23 -10.01
CA SER A 353 -9.47 -14.26 -11.00
C SER A 353 -8.34 -15.24 -11.31
N THR A 354 -7.10 -14.97 -10.89
CA THR A 354 -5.95 -15.87 -11.14
C THR A 354 -5.74 -16.83 -10.00
N THR A 355 -5.58 -16.28 -8.80
CA THR A 355 -5.12 -17.05 -7.63
C THR A 355 -6.24 -17.32 -6.62
N GLY A 356 -7.44 -16.82 -6.90
CA GLY A 356 -8.61 -16.94 -6.06
C GLY A 356 -8.49 -16.15 -4.76
N VAL A 357 -8.97 -16.73 -3.66
CA VAL A 357 -8.93 -16.10 -2.33
C VAL A 357 -7.63 -16.41 -1.61
N THR A 358 -6.92 -15.37 -1.18
CA THR A 358 -5.68 -15.49 -0.40
C THR A 358 -5.70 -14.52 0.79
N ASP A 359 -5.23 -14.98 1.94
CA ASP A 359 -5.13 -14.20 3.17
C ASP A 359 -3.75 -13.54 3.33
N GLY A 360 -3.70 -12.49 4.15
CA GLY A 360 -2.46 -11.87 4.60
C GLY A 360 -2.73 -10.73 5.57
N THR A 361 -1.73 -9.87 5.75
CA THR A 361 -1.73 -8.76 6.70
C THR A 361 -1.17 -7.49 6.05
N VAL A 362 -1.74 -6.35 6.42
CA VAL A 362 -1.18 -5.04 6.07
C VAL A 362 0.14 -4.82 6.81
N THR A 363 1.22 -4.62 6.06
CA THR A 363 2.59 -4.47 6.60
C THR A 363 3.10 -3.02 6.52
N GLY A 364 2.51 -2.19 5.67
CA GLY A 364 2.88 -0.78 5.52
C GLY A 364 1.74 0.04 4.93
N LEU A 365 1.80 1.35 5.15
CA LEU A 365 0.85 2.33 4.61
C LEU A 365 1.58 3.46 3.92
N ASN A 366 0.84 4.21 3.09
CA ASN A 366 1.37 5.30 2.28
C ASN A 366 2.58 4.86 1.46
N ALA A 367 2.51 3.64 0.94
CA ALA A 367 3.58 3.07 0.15
C ALA A 367 3.67 3.78 -1.21
N THR A 368 4.89 3.99 -1.65
CA THR A 368 5.20 4.39 -3.03
C THR A 368 5.89 3.23 -3.71
N VAL A 369 5.50 2.92 -4.95
CA VAL A 369 6.13 1.89 -5.78
C VAL A 369 6.46 2.46 -7.15
N ASN A 370 7.67 2.17 -7.63
CA ASN A 370 8.12 2.52 -8.97
C ASN A 370 8.25 1.25 -9.80
N TYR A 371 7.20 0.93 -10.56
CA TYR A 371 7.13 -0.21 -11.48
C TYR A 371 8.06 -0.04 -12.71
N GLY A 372 8.59 1.17 -12.92
CA GLY A 372 9.41 1.53 -14.07
C GLY A 372 8.62 2.20 -15.18
N ASN A 373 9.30 2.65 -16.25
CA ASN A 373 8.69 3.33 -17.40
C ASN A 373 7.87 4.61 -17.09
N GLY A 374 7.99 5.17 -15.88
CA GLY A 374 7.18 6.30 -15.42
C GLY A 374 5.98 5.90 -14.56
N ASP A 375 5.74 4.60 -14.40
CA ASP A 375 4.66 4.05 -13.58
C ASP A 375 5.06 4.09 -12.09
N ILE A 376 4.85 5.25 -11.49
CA ILE A 376 5.03 5.47 -10.05
C ILE A 376 3.66 5.68 -9.44
N VAL A 377 3.34 4.88 -8.42
CA VAL A 377 2.06 4.95 -7.72
C VAL A 377 2.33 5.22 -6.24
N ASN A 378 1.58 6.16 -5.67
CA ASN A 378 1.76 6.66 -4.31
C ASN A 378 0.54 6.31 -3.44
N GLY A 379 0.68 6.42 -2.12
CA GLY A 379 -0.45 6.27 -1.20
C GLY A 379 -1.00 4.84 -1.10
N LEU A 380 -0.22 3.83 -1.51
CA LEU A 380 -0.67 2.44 -1.54
C LEU A 380 -0.65 1.80 -0.15
N ILE A 381 -1.46 0.76 0.01
CA ILE A 381 -1.40 -0.17 1.13
C ILE A 381 -0.43 -1.29 0.76
N GLN A 382 0.55 -1.56 1.61
CA GLN A 382 1.49 -2.66 1.42
C GLN A 382 1.06 -3.87 2.27
N THR A 383 1.10 -5.07 1.71
CA THR A 383 0.73 -6.32 2.39
C THR A 383 1.70 -7.45 2.06
N ASP A 384 1.62 -8.55 2.82
CA ASP A 384 2.23 -9.84 2.48
C ASP A 384 1.26 -10.82 1.78
N VAL A 385 0.07 -10.35 1.38
CA VAL A 385 -0.89 -11.12 0.58
C VAL A 385 -0.25 -11.43 -0.78
N CYS A 386 -0.32 -12.69 -1.23
CA CYS A 386 0.16 -13.04 -2.56
C CYS A 386 -0.86 -12.68 -3.66
N ALA A 387 -0.36 -12.35 -4.84
CA ALA A 387 -1.15 -12.10 -6.03
C ALA A 387 -0.28 -12.34 -7.28
N GLU A 388 -0.93 -12.60 -8.41
CA GLU A 388 -0.28 -12.89 -9.69
C GLU A 388 -0.98 -12.13 -10.84
N PRO A 389 -0.34 -12.03 -12.03
CA PRO A 389 -0.95 -11.38 -13.19
C PRO A 389 -2.38 -11.89 -13.49
N GLY A 390 -3.31 -10.96 -13.64
CA GLY A 390 -4.76 -11.17 -13.73
C GLY A 390 -5.53 -10.84 -12.44
N ASP A 391 -4.87 -10.81 -11.29
CA ASP A 391 -5.49 -10.42 -10.01
C ASP A 391 -5.65 -8.90 -9.85
N SER A 392 -5.00 -8.09 -10.71
CA SER A 392 -5.13 -6.64 -10.71
C SER A 392 -6.58 -6.18 -10.72
N GLY A 393 -6.89 -5.18 -9.89
CA GLY A 393 -8.23 -4.67 -9.63
C GLY A 393 -9.02 -5.47 -8.61
N GLY A 394 -8.62 -6.71 -8.32
CA GLY A 394 -9.32 -7.62 -7.41
C GLY A 394 -9.48 -7.07 -5.99
N ALA A 395 -10.57 -7.49 -5.35
CA ALA A 395 -11.04 -7.02 -4.06
C ALA A 395 -10.10 -7.42 -2.92
N MET A 396 -9.62 -6.46 -2.13
CA MET A 396 -9.05 -6.73 -0.80
C MET A 396 -9.99 -6.23 0.29
N PHE A 397 -10.40 -7.13 1.18
CA PHE A 397 -11.45 -6.91 2.16
C PHE A 397 -11.08 -7.48 3.53
N ALA A 398 -11.74 -6.98 4.57
CA ALA A 398 -11.66 -7.50 5.93
C ALA A 398 -13.08 -7.63 6.49
N GLU A 399 -13.51 -8.87 6.77
CA GLU A 399 -14.90 -9.17 7.13
C GLU A 399 -15.88 -8.62 6.07
N ASP A 400 -16.81 -7.74 6.47
CA ASP A 400 -17.82 -7.08 5.63
C ASP A 400 -17.34 -5.72 5.06
N ALA A 401 -16.04 -5.42 5.12
CA ALA A 401 -15.50 -4.12 4.76
C ALA A 401 -14.52 -4.20 3.57
N ALA A 402 -14.75 -3.36 2.57
CA ALA A 402 -13.79 -3.09 1.50
C ALA A 402 -12.60 -2.29 2.02
N VAL A 403 -11.38 -2.69 1.63
CA VAL A 403 -10.14 -2.08 2.08
C VAL A 403 -9.32 -1.55 0.91
N GLY A 404 -9.11 -2.34 -0.14
CA GLY A 404 -8.33 -1.89 -1.30
C GLY A 404 -8.53 -2.69 -2.57
N LEU A 405 -7.93 -2.19 -3.66
CA LEU A 405 -7.95 -2.76 -5.00
C LEU A 405 -6.53 -3.20 -5.37
N THR A 406 -6.35 -4.41 -5.87
CA THR A 406 -5.02 -4.95 -6.19
C THR A 406 -4.35 -4.13 -7.29
N SER A 407 -3.14 -3.62 -7.05
CA SER A 407 -2.38 -2.81 -8.02
C SER A 407 -1.28 -3.63 -8.69
N GLY A 408 -0.38 -4.18 -7.88
CA GLY A 408 0.79 -4.90 -8.36
C GLY A 408 1.69 -5.26 -7.19
N GLY A 409 2.87 -5.79 -7.46
CA GLY A 409 3.73 -6.28 -6.40
C GLY A 409 4.98 -6.96 -6.91
N SER A 410 5.57 -7.78 -6.05
CA SER A 410 6.71 -8.63 -6.37
C SER A 410 6.57 -9.97 -5.67
N GLY A 411 7.01 -11.04 -6.33
CA GLY A 411 6.83 -12.42 -5.85
C GLY A 411 5.67 -13.13 -6.55
N ASP A 412 5.20 -14.21 -5.95
CA ASP A 412 4.12 -15.07 -6.46
C ASP A 412 3.42 -15.83 -5.31
N CYS A 413 2.36 -16.60 -5.60
CA CYS A 413 1.64 -17.37 -4.58
C CYS A 413 2.30 -18.70 -4.19
N THR A 414 3.47 -19.02 -4.74
CA THR A 414 4.27 -20.20 -4.38
C THR A 414 5.37 -19.87 -3.37
N GLN A 415 6.09 -18.78 -3.60
CA GLN A 415 7.25 -18.33 -2.82
C GLN A 415 6.88 -17.22 -1.83
N GLY A 416 5.68 -16.64 -1.98
CA GLY A 416 5.26 -15.44 -1.28
C GLY A 416 5.81 -14.18 -1.94
N GLY A 417 5.41 -13.04 -1.42
CA GLY A 417 5.72 -11.77 -2.03
C GLY A 417 5.28 -10.58 -1.20
N GLU A 418 5.20 -9.44 -1.88
CA GLU A 418 4.65 -8.21 -1.38
C GLU A 418 3.71 -7.67 -2.45
N THR A 419 2.48 -7.38 -2.04
CA THR A 419 1.44 -6.86 -2.94
C THR A 419 0.95 -5.52 -2.42
N PHE A 420 0.78 -4.58 -3.34
CA PHE A 420 0.28 -3.25 -3.10
C PHE A 420 -1.16 -3.11 -3.57
N PHE A 421 -1.92 -2.32 -2.81
CA PHE A 421 -3.34 -2.09 -3.05
C PHE A 421 -3.66 -0.61 -3.00
N GLN A 422 -4.44 -0.14 -3.96
CA GLN A 422 -5.04 1.18 -3.92
C GLN A 422 -6.12 1.21 -2.83
N PRO A 423 -6.07 2.15 -1.86
CA PRO A 423 -7.15 2.33 -0.89
C PRO A 423 -8.50 2.55 -1.58
N VAL A 424 -9.50 1.74 -1.22
CA VAL A 424 -10.83 1.85 -1.84
C VAL A 424 -11.52 3.16 -1.44
N THR A 425 -11.26 3.64 -0.22
CA THR A 425 -11.83 4.89 0.30
C THR A 425 -11.42 6.10 -0.54
N ALA A 426 -10.16 6.15 -0.98
CA ALA A 426 -9.67 7.18 -1.90
C ALA A 426 -10.34 7.08 -3.28
N ALA A 427 -10.55 5.87 -3.81
CA ALA A 427 -11.25 5.68 -5.08
C ALA A 427 -12.73 6.11 -4.99
N LEU A 428 -13.41 5.79 -3.89
CA LEU A 428 -14.80 6.22 -3.64
C LEU A 428 -14.90 7.75 -3.51
N GLU A 429 -13.97 8.38 -2.80
CA GLU A 429 -13.92 9.85 -2.67
C GLU A 429 -13.72 10.53 -4.03
N ALA A 430 -12.78 10.04 -4.84
CA ALA A 430 -12.46 10.63 -6.14
C ALA A 430 -13.61 10.49 -7.16
N THR A 431 -14.34 9.38 -7.11
CA THR A 431 -15.38 9.05 -8.10
C THR A 431 -16.79 9.46 -7.66
N GLY A 432 -17.00 9.70 -6.37
CA GLY A 432 -18.34 9.89 -5.79
C GLY A 432 -19.16 8.59 -5.69
N ALA A 433 -18.54 7.44 -5.94
CA ALA A 433 -19.19 6.14 -5.86
C ALA A 433 -19.43 5.71 -4.40
N VAL A 434 -20.46 4.89 -4.18
CA VAL A 434 -20.81 4.36 -2.86
C VAL A 434 -20.93 2.83 -2.86
N ILE A 435 -20.42 2.20 -1.80
CA ILE A 435 -20.49 0.75 -1.54
C ILE A 435 -21.81 0.40 -0.83
N GLY A 436 -22.31 -0.82 -1.03
CA GLY A 436 -23.41 -1.38 -0.24
C GLY A 436 -24.82 -0.98 -0.68
N ALA A 437 -24.97 -0.41 -1.88
CA ALA A 437 -26.29 -0.12 -2.46
C ALA A 437 -26.91 -1.36 -3.14
N GLY A 438 -27.07 -2.43 -2.36
CA GLY A 438 -27.96 -3.55 -2.67
C GLY A 438 -29.11 -3.52 -1.66
N ASP A 439 -30.30 -3.13 -2.11
CA ASP A 439 -31.58 -3.16 -1.42
C ASP A 439 -31.89 -1.94 -0.51
N GLY A 440 -32.93 -1.18 -0.89
CA GLY A 440 -33.38 0.05 -0.25
C GLY A 440 -33.86 -0.08 1.21
N GLY A 441 -32.91 -0.18 2.14
CA GLY A 441 -33.12 -0.05 3.58
C GLY A 441 -32.37 1.16 4.12
N ALA A 442 -33.10 2.23 4.45
CA ALA A 442 -32.56 3.34 5.23
C ALA A 442 -31.95 2.82 6.54
N GLY A 443 -30.64 2.96 6.72
CA GLY A 443 -29.95 2.52 7.93
C GLY A 443 -28.52 3.04 8.05
N GLY A 444 -28.38 4.24 8.62
CA GLY A 444 -27.14 4.67 9.30
C GLY A 444 -26.05 5.25 8.41
N GLY A 445 -26.30 6.43 7.84
CA GLY A 445 -25.21 7.30 7.41
C GLY A 445 -24.42 7.76 8.63
N ASP A 446 -23.33 7.07 8.95
CA ASP A 446 -22.21 7.69 9.64
C ASP A 446 -21.49 8.56 8.62
N ALA A 447 -22.02 9.77 8.44
CA ALA A 447 -21.26 10.85 7.87
C ALA A 447 -19.96 10.96 8.68
N ALA A 448 -18.85 10.52 8.07
CA ALA A 448 -17.52 10.87 8.51
C ALA A 448 -17.43 12.40 8.41
N GLY A 449 -17.71 13.08 9.53
CA GLY A 449 -17.44 14.49 9.69
C GLY A 449 -15.96 14.71 9.48
N GLY A 450 -15.63 15.55 8.51
CA GLY A 450 -14.26 15.96 8.22
C GLY A 450 -13.57 16.53 9.44
N GLY A 451 -12.42 15.95 9.75
CA GLY A 451 -11.31 16.58 10.46
C GLY A 451 -10.07 16.24 9.63
N GLY A 452 -9.68 17.17 8.76
CA GLY A 452 -8.48 17.00 7.93
C GLY A 452 -7.22 17.09 8.77
N ASP A 453 -6.20 16.34 8.36
CA ASP A 453 -4.80 16.76 8.40
C ASP A 453 -3.94 15.92 7.43
N ALA A 454 -3.65 16.54 6.29
CA ALA A 454 -2.45 16.43 5.44
C ALA A 454 -1.91 15.05 5.04
N ALA A 455 -2.48 14.52 3.95
CA ALA A 455 -1.68 14.03 2.83
C ALA A 455 -1.47 15.22 1.87
N GLY A 456 -0.34 15.89 1.98
CA GLY A 456 0.01 17.00 1.10
C GLY A 456 0.43 16.46 -0.27
N GLY A 457 -0.41 16.66 -1.28
CA GLY A 457 0.04 16.66 -2.66
C GLY A 457 0.94 17.88 -2.89
N ALA A 458 2.15 17.65 -3.40
CA ALA A 458 3.00 18.70 -3.94
C ALA A 458 2.86 18.68 -5.47
N GLY A 459 2.16 19.68 -5.99
CA GLY A 459 2.04 19.93 -7.43
C GLY A 459 3.23 20.71 -8.00
N ASP A 460 3.51 20.47 -9.28
CA ASP A 460 4.39 21.31 -10.09
C ASP A 460 3.63 22.53 -10.61
N ALA A 461 4.03 23.72 -10.14
CA ALA A 461 3.78 24.97 -10.83
C ALA A 461 5.09 25.76 -10.92
N ALA A 462 5.66 25.76 -12.13
CA ALA A 462 6.83 26.55 -12.49
C ALA A 462 6.55 28.07 -12.32
N GLY A 463 7.23 28.70 -11.38
CA GLY A 463 7.25 30.16 -11.20
C GLY A 463 8.41 30.80 -11.96
N GLY A 464 8.10 31.47 -13.07
CA GLY A 464 8.97 32.47 -13.70
C GLY A 464 8.90 33.80 -12.95
N ALA A 465 10.06 34.43 -12.78
CA ALA A 465 10.26 35.69 -12.08
C ALA A 465 9.54 36.90 -12.72
N GLY A 466 9.05 37.81 -11.89
CA GLY A 466 8.56 39.14 -12.28
C GLY A 466 8.33 40.04 -11.06
N ASP A 467 8.89 41.24 -11.12
CA ASP A 467 9.19 42.17 -10.04
C ASP A 467 8.04 42.74 -9.18
N ALA A 468 8.46 43.20 -8.00
CA ALA A 468 7.69 43.84 -6.93
C ALA A 468 7.12 45.23 -7.27
N ALA A 469 5.91 45.50 -6.76
CA ALA A 469 5.53 46.72 -6.02
C ALA A 469 4.00 46.72 -5.75
N GLY A 470 3.57 47.08 -4.53
CA GLY A 470 2.16 47.45 -4.31
C GLY A 470 1.62 47.30 -2.90
N ALA A 471 1.87 48.33 -2.08
CA ALA A 471 1.27 48.72 -0.81
C ALA A 471 -0.01 48.00 -0.30
N GLY A 472 0.03 47.69 0.99
CA GLY A 472 -1.11 47.22 1.78
C GLY A 472 -2.19 48.29 2.01
N ASN A 473 -3.40 47.81 2.27
CA ASN A 473 -4.54 48.61 2.69
C ASN A 473 -5.13 48.00 3.97
N ALA A 474 -4.83 48.61 5.12
CA ALA A 474 -5.52 48.36 6.37
C ALA A 474 -6.67 49.37 6.50
N GLY A 475 -7.91 48.87 6.48
CA GLY A 475 -9.12 49.66 6.70
C GLY A 475 -9.73 49.35 8.06
N ALA A 476 -9.49 50.23 9.03
CA ALA A 476 -10.32 50.40 10.21
C ALA A 476 -10.56 51.90 10.38
N GLY A 477 -11.84 52.32 10.40
CA GLY A 477 -12.22 53.71 10.57
C GLY A 477 -13.64 53.82 11.10
N ASP A 478 -13.75 54.10 12.39
CA ASP A 478 -14.95 54.58 13.07
C ASP A 478 -14.86 56.12 13.23
N ALA A 479 -16.04 56.73 13.17
CA ALA A 479 -16.52 58.06 13.57
C ALA A 479 -15.58 59.28 13.65
N GLY A 480 -16.09 60.41 13.11
CA GLY A 480 -15.80 61.73 13.66
C GLY A 480 -15.99 62.89 12.69
N ALA A 481 -17.19 63.46 12.68
CA ALA A 481 -17.52 64.70 11.97
C ALA A 481 -16.74 65.91 12.54
N GLY A 482 -16.33 66.84 11.67
CA GLY A 482 -15.68 68.09 12.05
C GLY A 482 -15.52 69.04 10.87
N ASP A 483 -16.20 70.17 10.98
CA ASP A 483 -16.57 71.17 9.98
C ASP A 483 -15.42 72.07 9.44
N THR A 484 -15.63 72.55 8.20
CA THR A 484 -15.15 73.77 7.51
C THR A 484 -13.73 74.34 7.69
N GLY A 485 -13.11 74.69 6.57
CA GLY A 485 -12.09 75.76 6.52
C GLY A 485 -11.38 75.89 5.17
N ALA A 486 -11.72 76.94 4.42
CA ALA A 486 -11.29 77.24 3.06
C ALA A 486 -9.88 77.88 2.95
N ALA A 487 -9.48 78.09 1.67
CA ALA A 487 -8.40 78.93 1.11
C ALA A 487 -7.08 78.19 0.77
N ALA A 488 -6.82 77.89 -0.50
CA ALA A 488 -6.34 78.77 -1.59
C ALA A 488 -4.84 79.08 -1.51
N GLY A 489 -4.10 78.70 -2.57
CA GLY A 489 -2.71 79.08 -2.76
C GLY A 489 -2.08 78.40 -3.97
N ALA A 490 -2.03 79.12 -5.09
CA ALA A 490 -1.39 78.76 -6.34
C ALA A 490 0.14 79.01 -6.33
N GLY A 491 0.85 78.41 -7.29
CA GLY A 491 2.24 78.71 -7.67
C GLY A 491 2.96 77.44 -8.11
N ASP A 492 3.03 77.07 -9.39
CA ASP A 492 3.78 77.67 -10.52
C ASP A 492 5.27 77.27 -10.57
N THR A 493 5.70 76.99 -11.82
CA THR A 493 7.04 76.96 -12.43
C THR A 493 7.85 75.66 -12.56
N GLY A 494 8.26 75.41 -13.83
CA GLY A 494 9.49 74.71 -14.24
C GLY A 494 9.30 73.23 -14.58
N SER A 495 9.08 72.73 -15.81
CA SER A 495 9.80 72.88 -17.09
C SER A 495 11.32 72.77 -17.00
N ASP A 496 11.85 71.56 -17.27
CA ASP A 496 13.04 71.45 -18.10
C ASP A 496 13.06 70.13 -18.90
N THR A 497 13.53 70.26 -20.14
CA THR A 497 13.54 69.29 -21.23
C THR A 497 14.97 69.11 -21.72
N GLY A 498 15.36 67.90 -22.12
CA GLY A 498 16.54 67.66 -22.95
C GLY A 498 17.17 66.30 -22.67
N GLN A 499 16.87 65.24 -23.43
CA GLN A 499 17.42 64.91 -24.77
C GLN A 499 18.94 65.03 -24.88
N SER A 500 19.60 63.87 -25.07
CA SER A 500 20.80 63.74 -25.90
C SER A 500 20.75 62.37 -26.59
N LEU A 501 20.88 62.43 -27.91
CA LEU A 501 20.80 61.37 -28.90
C LEU A 501 22.16 60.66 -29.07
N ASN A 502 22.13 59.39 -29.47
CA ASN A 502 22.59 58.95 -30.79
C ASN A 502 22.08 57.54 -31.10
#